data_AF-A0A5N5TEN8-F1
#
_entry.id   AF-A0A5N5TEN8-F1
#
_cell.length_a   1.000
_cell.length_b   1.000
_cell.length_c   1.000
_cell.angle_alpha   90.00
_cell.angle_beta   90.00
_cell.angle_gamma   90.00
#
_symmetry.space_group_name_H-M   'P 1'
#
loop_
_entity.id
_entity.type
_entity.pdbx_description
1 polymer ?
#
loop_
_entity_poly.entity_id
_entity_poly.type
_entity_poly.pdbx_seq_one_letter_code
_entity_poly.pdbx_strand_id
1 'polypeptide(L)'
;MTQLFLSLLNSMGVYNHIRPPYASAVMIELHQIGKDYFVKIYYQNDNTFVNPPQELTVPGCSFECPLQDWTELLNDVIPDDWEKE
;
A
#
# COMPACT_ATOMS: atom_id res chain seq x y z
N MET A 1 0.83 13.19 14.61
CA MET A 1 1.59 13.10 13.34
C MET A 1 1.67 11.68 12.78
N THR A 2 1.57 10.62 13.60
CA THR A 2 1.60 9.21 13.15
C THR A 2 0.28 8.64 12.62
N GLN A 3 -0.84 9.36 12.73
CA GLN A 3 -2.17 8.82 12.41
C GLN A 3 -2.39 8.56 10.91
N LEU A 4 -1.86 9.42 10.03
CA LEU A 4 -2.12 9.34 8.58
C LEU A 4 -1.59 8.05 7.94
N PHE A 5 -0.41 7.62 8.40
CA PHE A 5 0.24 6.42 7.91
C PHE A 5 -0.50 5.14 8.31
N LEU A 6 -1.09 5.14 9.51
CA LEU A 6 -1.89 4.03 10.02
C LEU A 6 -3.17 3.88 9.21
N SER A 7 -3.88 4.97 8.96
CA SER A 7 -5.13 4.93 8.19
C SER A 7 -4.92 4.41 6.78
N LEU A 8 -3.83 4.83 6.11
CA LEU A 8 -3.49 4.36 4.76
C LEU A 8 -3.17 2.86 4.71
N LEU A 9 -2.31 2.36 5.61
CA LEU A 9 -1.99 0.94 5.65
C LEU A 9 -3.19 0.08 6.05
N ASN A 10 -4.07 0.63 6.89
CA ASN A 10 -5.28 -0.04 7.33
C ASN A 10 -6.34 -0.10 6.22
N SER A 11 -6.52 0.97 5.43
CA SER A 11 -7.46 0.96 4.30
C SER A 11 -7.05 -0.07 3.24
N MET A 12 -5.75 -0.28 3.03
CA MET A 12 -5.24 -1.32 2.14
C MET A 12 -5.19 -2.73 2.78
N GLY A 13 -5.56 -2.88 4.06
CA GLY A 13 -5.55 -4.17 4.76
C GLY A 13 -4.15 -4.77 5.02
N VAL A 14 -3.08 -3.97 4.91
CA VAL A 14 -1.68 -4.41 5.05
C VAL A 14 -1.03 -3.95 6.37
N TYR A 15 -1.81 -3.37 7.27
CA TYR A 15 -1.32 -2.88 8.55
C TYR A 15 -1.00 -4.03 9.52
N ASN A 16 0.23 -4.06 10.03
CA ASN A 16 0.73 -5.13 10.91
C ASN A 16 0.53 -4.87 12.42
N HIS A 17 -0.29 -3.88 12.80
CA HIS A 17 -0.52 -3.47 14.20
C HIS A 17 0.71 -2.93 14.96
N ILE A 18 1.84 -2.73 14.28
CA ILE A 18 3.04 -2.13 14.86
C ILE A 18 3.03 -0.64 14.52
N ARG A 19 3.44 0.21 15.47
CA ARG A 19 3.56 1.64 15.20
C ARG A 19 4.72 1.86 14.19
N PRO A 20 4.49 2.57 13.07
CA PRO A 20 5.56 2.89 12.14
C PRO A 20 6.70 3.65 12.85
N PRO A 21 7.96 3.23 12.69
CA PRO A 21 9.10 3.90 13.28
C PRO A 21 9.33 5.27 12.62
N TYR A 22 10.19 6.10 13.24
CA TYR A 22 10.57 7.37 12.65
C TYR A 22 11.24 7.19 11.29
N ALA A 23 10.91 8.08 10.35
CA ALA A 23 11.37 8.04 8.96
C ALA A 23 10.98 6.76 8.19
N SER A 24 9.91 6.08 8.61
CA SER A 24 9.34 5.00 7.80
C SER A 24 8.70 5.55 6.52
N ALA A 25 8.82 4.82 5.42
CA ALA A 25 8.26 5.20 4.12
C ALA A 25 7.46 4.05 3.51
N VAL A 26 6.38 4.40 2.82
CA VAL A 26 5.57 3.48 2.01
C VAL A 26 5.68 3.97 0.59
N MET A 27 6.09 3.08 -0.30
CA MET A 27 6.31 3.37 -1.70
C MET A 27 5.30 2.52 -2.48
N ILE A 28 4.48 3.19 -3.28
CA ILE A 28 3.51 2.55 -4.17
C ILE A 28 4.02 2.82 -5.58
N GLU A 29 4.43 1.76 -6.27
CA GLU A 29 5.04 1.84 -7.60
C GLU A 29 4.07 1.30 -8.65
N LEU A 30 3.89 2.05 -9.72
CA LEU A 30 3.15 1.61 -10.91
C LEU A 30 4.14 1.16 -11.98
N HIS A 31 4.11 -0.12 -12.31
CA HIS A 31 4.96 -0.77 -13.30
C HIS A 31 4.14 -1.06 -14.55
N GLN A 32 4.72 -0.82 -15.72
CA GLN A 32 4.13 -1.22 -16.99
C GLN A 32 4.96 -2.36 -17.60
N ILE A 33 4.33 -3.52 -17.79
CA ILE A 33 4.96 -4.70 -18.40
C ILE A 33 4.19 -5.01 -19.67
N GLY A 34 4.77 -4.65 -20.82
CA GLY A 34 4.09 -4.74 -22.10
C GLY A 34 2.90 -3.77 -22.19
N LYS A 35 1.69 -4.31 -22.26
CA LYS A 35 0.44 -3.53 -22.30
C LYS A 35 -0.28 -3.47 -20.94
N ASP A 36 0.19 -4.24 -19.97
CA ASP A 36 -0.46 -4.42 -18.69
C ASP A 36 0.23 -3.58 -17.61
N TYR A 37 -0.55 -3.16 -16.60
CA TYR A 37 -0.10 -2.33 -15.49
C TYR A 37 -0.19 -3.10 -14.18
N PHE A 38 0.83 -2.93 -13.35
CA PHE A 38 0.99 -3.63 -12.08
C PHE A 38 1.34 -2.64 -10.98
N VAL A 39 0.78 -2.84 -9.80
CA VAL A 39 1.05 -2.07 -8.60
C VAL A 39 1.89 -2.92 -7.66
N LYS A 40 3.00 -2.35 -7.16
CA LYS A 40 3.83 -2.94 -6.12
C LYS A 40 3.90 -2.01 -4.93
N ILE A 41 3.90 -2.57 -3.73
CA ILE A 41 3.99 -1.81 -2.50
C ILE A 41 5.20 -2.25 -1.70
N TYR A 42 5.98 -1.27 -1.29
CA TYR A 42 7.14 -1.46 -0.44
C TYR A 42 7.00 -0.64 0.84
N TYR A 43 7.45 -1.23 1.94
CA TYR A 43 7.48 -0.59 3.24
C TYR A 43 8.90 -0.58 3.81
N GLN A 44 9.48 0.60 3.92
CA GLN A 44 10.75 0.81 4.61
C GLN A 44 10.48 1.15 6.06
N ASN A 45 10.77 0.21 6.96
CA ASN A 45 10.76 0.41 8.41
C ASN A 45 12.15 0.39 9.04
N ASP A 46 13.18 0.10 8.26
CA ASP A 46 14.57 0.06 8.72
C ASP A 46 15.28 1.39 8.40
N ASN A 47 15.60 2.16 9.44
CA ASN A 47 16.32 3.43 9.31
C ASN A 47 17.84 3.27 9.10
N THR A 48 18.36 2.06 9.25
CA THR A 48 19.78 1.75 9.01
C THR A 48 20.05 1.45 7.53
N PHE A 49 18.99 1.25 6.74
CA PHE A 49 19.04 0.87 5.33
C PHE A 49 19.87 -0.40 5.07
N VAL A 50 20.03 -1.25 6.11
CA VAL A 50 20.74 -2.53 6.00
C VAL A 50 19.86 -3.56 5.28
N ASN A 51 18.55 -3.53 5.57
CA ASN A 51 17.59 -4.41 4.93
C ASN A 51 16.88 -3.70 3.77
N PRO A 52 16.55 -4.43 2.68
CA PRO A 52 15.72 -3.89 1.61
C PRO A 52 14.29 -3.61 2.13
N PRO A 53 13.54 -2.71 1.46
CA PRO A 53 12.15 -2.46 1.79
C PRO A 53 11.33 -3.74 1.78
N GLN A 54 10.44 -3.89 2.76
CA GLN A 54 9.56 -5.04 2.85
C GLN A 54 8.49 -4.97 1.76
N GLU A 55 8.31 -6.05 1.03
CA GLU A 55 7.23 -6.22 0.06
C GLU A 55 5.88 -6.37 0.81
N LEU A 56 4.93 -5.51 0.48
CA LEU A 56 3.55 -5.58 0.98
C LEU A 56 2.62 -6.09 -0.12
N THR A 57 1.72 -6.99 0.25
CA THR A 57 0.73 -7.57 -0.66
C THR A 57 -0.66 -7.32 -0.12
N VAL A 58 -1.53 -6.71 -0.92
CA VAL A 58 -2.92 -6.51 -0.54
C VAL A 58 -3.63 -7.86 -0.50
N PRO A 59 -4.45 -8.14 0.54
CA PRO A 59 -5.20 -9.38 0.63
C PRO A 59 -6.03 -9.62 -0.63
N GLY A 60 -5.89 -10.81 -1.21
CA GLY A 60 -6.59 -11.17 -2.46
C GLY A 60 -5.82 -10.89 -3.75
N CYS A 61 -4.62 -10.31 -3.67
CA CYS A 61 -3.73 -10.10 -4.82
C CYS A 61 -2.36 -10.77 -4.66
N SER A 62 -1.54 -10.75 -5.70
CA SER A 62 -0.11 -11.09 -5.64
C SER A 62 0.72 -9.81 -5.37
N PHE A 63 2.03 -9.97 -5.15
CA PHE A 63 2.92 -8.82 -4.96
C PHE A 63 2.95 -7.88 -6.18
N GLU A 64 2.92 -8.44 -7.39
CA GLU A 64 2.73 -7.68 -8.63
C GLU A 64 1.24 -7.63 -8.95
N CYS A 65 0.50 -6.77 -8.24
CA CYS A 65 -0.94 -6.75 -8.33
C CYS A 65 -1.39 -6.07 -9.64
N PRO A 66 -2.17 -6.71 -10.53
CA PRO A 66 -2.70 -6.05 -11.70
C PRO A 66 -3.50 -4.80 -11.30
N LEU A 67 -3.35 -3.70 -12.04
CA LEU A 67 -3.99 -2.43 -11.70
C LEU A 67 -5.52 -2.55 -11.62
N GLN A 68 -6.11 -3.44 -12.44
CA GLN A 68 -7.55 -3.68 -12.43
C GLN A 68 -8.00 -4.34 -11.12
N ASP A 69 -7.38 -5.46 -10.74
CA ASP A 69 -7.64 -6.16 -9.47
C ASP A 69 -7.39 -5.25 -8.26
N TRP A 70 -6.32 -4.45 -8.31
CA TRP A 70 -6.00 -3.45 -7.28
C TRP A 70 -7.15 -2.46 -7.06
N THR A 71 -7.73 -1.96 -8.15
CA THR A 71 -8.82 -0.99 -8.11
C THR A 71 -10.09 -1.62 -7.56
N GLU A 72 -10.39 -2.86 -7.96
CA GLU A 72 -11.55 -3.61 -7.46
C GLU A 72 -11.44 -3.90 -5.96
N LEU A 73 -10.27 -4.31 -5.49
CA LEU A 73 -10.02 -4.63 -4.07
C LEU A 73 -10.09 -3.42 -3.15
N LEU A 74 -9.74 -2.23 -3.65
CA LEU A 74 -9.82 -1.00 -2.87
C LEU A 74 -11.13 -0.24 -3.02
N ASN A 75 -12.04 -0.70 -3.87
CA ASN A 75 -13.28 0.00 -4.14
C ASN A 75 -14.14 0.19 -2.88
N ASP A 76 -14.12 -0.78 -1.97
CA ASP A 76 -14.87 -0.74 -0.70
C ASP A 76 -14.39 0.34 0.29
N VAL A 77 -13.16 0.85 0.11
CA VAL A 77 -12.55 1.85 1.00
C VAL A 77 -12.38 3.21 0.32
N ILE A 78 -12.70 3.31 -0.97
CA ILE A 78 -12.67 4.56 -1.73
C ILE A 78 -14.10 5.11 -1.72
N PRO A 79 -14.34 6.28 -1.09
CA PRO A 79 -15.67 6.88 -1.05
C PRO A 79 -16.08 7.37 -2.44
N ASP A 80 -17.34 7.14 -2.81
CA ASP A 80 -17.91 7.64 -4.07
C ASP A 80 -18.10 9.17 -4.03
N ASP A 81 -18.49 9.69 -2.86
CA ASP A 81 -18.69 11.12 -2.62
C ASP A 81 -18.33 11.49 -1.17
N TRP A 82 -17.09 11.96 -0.98
CA TRP A 82 -16.55 12.35 0.33
C TRP A 82 -17.38 13.43 1.05
N GLU A 83 -18.09 14.30 0.34
CA GLU A 83 -18.87 15.38 0.99
C GLU A 83 -20.24 14.91 1.50
N LYS A 84 -20.76 13.79 0.97
CA LYS A 84 -22.07 13.24 1.35
C LYS A 84 -22.01 12.13 2.39
N GLU A 85 -20.88 11.43 2.47
CA GLU A 85 -20.61 10.35 3.43
C GLU A 85 -20.00 10.87 4.74
#